data_AF-A0A9E4IA84-F1
#
_entry.id   AF-A0A9E4IA84-F1
#
_cell.length_a   1.000
_cell.length_b   1.000
_cell.length_c   1.000
_cell.angle_alpha   90.00
_cell.angle_beta   90.00
_cell.angle_gamma   90.00
#
_symmetry.space_group_name_H-M   'P 1'
#
loop_
_entity.id
_entity.type
_entity.pdbx_description
1 polymer ?
#
loop_
_entity_poly.entity_id
_entity_poly.type
_entity_poly.pdbx_seq_one_letter_code
_entity_poly.pdbx_strand_id
1 'polypeptide(L)'
;MTSIYVRYLLPALVIAACAVLALARRRRSRRRAAVTEHADRLVSAAPGPAPTDPAAEQAWHQLHAPELEAWLSAHEQLLDRASADGFSDVHAALESSDHAAAGQIDAIVAAHPNPLRRAELSALLAAARSTLAAVGQSDYARARHHHLVYRDYREICRRHAATASDSAES
;
A
#
# COMPACT_ATOMS: atom_id res chain seq x y z
N MET A 1 34.15 35.10 -29.29
CA MET A 1 33.36 35.43 -28.08
C MET A 1 32.39 34.31 -27.66
N THR A 2 32.57 33.06 -28.12
CA THR A 2 31.70 31.91 -27.84
C THR A 2 32.12 31.07 -26.61
N SER A 3 33.34 31.28 -26.09
CA SER A 3 33.95 30.45 -25.03
C SER A 3 33.43 30.71 -23.61
N ILE A 4 33.00 31.93 -23.31
CA ILE A 4 32.52 32.32 -21.97
C ILE A 4 31.09 31.81 -21.72
N TYR A 5 30.24 31.85 -22.75
CA TYR A 5 28.85 31.38 -22.65
C TYR A 5 28.77 29.88 -22.40
N VAL A 6 29.54 29.04 -23.10
CA VAL A 6 29.52 27.58 -22.88
C VAL A 6 30.08 27.21 -21.49
N ARG A 7 31.07 27.95 -21.00
CA ARG A 7 31.78 27.61 -19.75
C ARG A 7 31.00 27.98 -18.48
N TYR A 8 30.10 28.96 -18.54
CA TYR A 8 29.32 29.41 -17.37
C TYR A 8 27.80 29.18 -17.51
N LEU A 9 27.24 29.23 -18.72
CA LEU A 9 25.79 29.11 -18.93
C LEU A 9 25.33 27.66 -18.82
N LEU A 10 26.16 26.71 -19.27
CA LEU A 10 25.89 25.27 -19.19
C LEU A 10 25.88 24.74 -17.75
N PRO A 11 26.89 25.03 -16.88
CA PRO A 11 26.80 24.66 -15.47
C PRO A 11 25.69 25.40 -14.72
N ALA A 12 25.40 26.67 -15.05
CA ALA A 12 24.29 27.40 -14.44
C ALA A 12 22.92 26.77 -14.75
N LEU A 13 22.70 26.31 -15.99
CA LEU A 13 21.48 25.58 -16.37
C LEU A 13 21.31 24.26 -15.63
N VAL A 14 22.40 23.50 -15.47
CA VAL A 14 22.38 22.23 -14.71
C VAL A 14 22.01 22.48 -13.25
N ILE A 15 22.60 23.50 -12.62
CA ILE A 15 22.29 23.86 -11.22
C ILE A 15 20.82 24.29 -11.11
N ALA A 16 20.33 25.11 -12.03
CA ALA A 16 18.92 25.53 -12.06
C ALA A 16 17.97 24.34 -12.23
N ALA A 17 18.27 23.41 -13.15
CA ALA A 17 17.49 22.20 -13.36
C ALA A 17 17.47 21.29 -12.11
N CYS A 18 18.63 21.10 -11.47
CA CYS A 18 18.74 20.36 -10.21
C CYS A 18 17.94 21.01 -9.07
N ALA A 19 17.98 22.34 -8.96
CA ALA A 19 17.22 23.08 -7.96
C ALA A 19 15.71 22.93 -8.17
N VAL A 20 15.24 23.02 -9.43
CA VAL A 20 13.82 22.81 -9.78
C VAL A 20 13.38 21.38 -9.46
N LEU A 21 14.19 20.38 -9.79
CA LEU A 21 13.91 18.96 -9.47
C LEU A 21 13.87 18.72 -7.95
N ALA A 22 14.78 19.33 -7.18
CA ALA A 22 14.79 19.24 -5.72
C ALA A 22 13.54 19.88 -5.10
N LEU A 23 13.13 21.06 -5.59
CA LEU A 23 11.89 21.72 -5.16
C LEU A 23 10.65 20.91 -5.52
N ALA A 24 10.60 20.33 -6.72
CA ALA A 24 9.50 19.47 -7.15
C ALA A 24 9.40 18.22 -6.26
N ARG A 25 10.53 17.55 -5.97
CA ARG A 25 10.58 16.42 -5.02
C ARG A 25 10.10 16.81 -3.64
N ARG A 26 10.55 17.96 -3.11
CA ARG A 26 10.17 18.44 -1.77
C ARG A 26 8.69 18.81 -1.69
N ARG A 27 8.13 19.43 -2.74
CA ARG A 27 6.68 19.67 -2.84
C ARG A 27 5.89 18.36 -2.88
N ARG A 28 6.38 17.36 -3.62
CA ARG A 28 5.72 16.05 -3.73
C ARG A 28 5.74 15.30 -2.40
N SER A 29 6.86 15.33 -1.66
CA SER A 29 6.93 14.71 -0.33
C SER A 29 6.04 15.43 0.68
N ARG A 30 6.01 16.76 0.69
CA ARG A 30 5.10 17.55 1.54
C ARG A 30 3.63 17.27 1.24
N ARG A 31 3.25 17.14 -0.03
CA ARG A 31 1.88 16.76 -0.41
C ARG A 31 1.51 15.37 0.06
N ARG A 32 2.42 14.39 -0.06
CA ARG A 32 2.21 13.04 0.49
C ARG A 32 2.05 13.09 2.00
N ALA A 33 2.92 13.81 2.71
CA ALA A 33 2.84 13.99 4.16
C ALA A 33 1.53 14.63 4.60
N ALA A 34 1.03 15.64 3.87
CA ALA A 34 -0.24 16.29 4.18
C ALA A 34 -1.46 15.39 3.92
N VAL A 35 -1.41 14.53 2.88
CA VAL A 35 -2.47 13.56 2.60
C VAL A 35 -2.48 12.45 3.66
N THR A 36 -1.31 11.94 4.06
CA THR A 36 -1.20 10.99 5.15
C THR A 36 -1.68 11.60 6.46
N GLU A 37 -1.30 12.85 6.77
CA GLU A 37 -1.76 13.55 7.97
C GLU A 37 -3.26 13.83 7.96
N HIS A 38 -3.85 14.16 6.81
CA HIS A 38 -5.30 14.34 6.70
C HIS A 38 -6.06 13.03 6.86
N ALA A 39 -5.57 11.94 6.24
CA ALA A 39 -6.12 10.60 6.44
C ALA A 39 -6.02 10.17 7.91
N ASP A 40 -4.87 10.42 8.55
CA ASP A 40 -4.62 10.09 9.95
C ASP A 40 -5.51 10.91 10.90
N ARG A 41 -5.77 12.19 10.59
CA ARG A 41 -6.75 13.01 11.32
C ARG A 41 -8.19 12.54 11.13
N LEU A 42 -8.58 12.10 9.94
CA LEU A 42 -9.92 11.56 9.70
C LEU A 42 -10.13 10.23 10.44
N VAL A 43 -9.09 9.40 10.53
CA VAL A 43 -9.08 8.18 11.33
C VAL A 43 -9.09 8.50 12.83
N SER A 44 -8.32 9.49 13.28
CA SER A 44 -8.23 9.90 14.69
C SER A 44 -9.45 10.69 15.19
N ALA A 45 -10.22 11.33 14.30
CA ALA A 45 -11.43 12.07 14.65
C ALA A 45 -12.67 11.16 14.79
N ALA A 46 -12.58 9.89 14.35
CA ALA A 46 -13.60 8.91 14.66
C ALA A 46 -13.52 8.55 16.15
N PRO A 47 -14.67 8.39 16.86
CA PRO A 47 -14.64 7.88 18.23
C PRO A 47 -13.81 6.60 18.26
N GLY A 48 -12.82 6.56 19.15
CA GLY A 48 -11.93 5.42 19.28
C GLY A 48 -12.76 4.13 19.34
N PRO A 49 -12.40 3.10 18.55
CA PRO A 49 -13.19 1.88 18.49
C PRO A 49 -13.36 1.35 19.92
N ALA A 50 -14.57 0.87 20.24
CA ALA A 50 -14.82 0.24 21.53
C ALA A 50 -13.71 -0.79 21.80
N PRO A 51 -13.22 -0.89 23.06
CA PRO A 51 -12.18 -1.86 23.40
C PRO A 51 -12.62 -3.22 22.89
N THR A 52 -11.79 -3.79 22.01
CA THR A 52 -12.05 -5.11 21.43
C THR A 52 -11.69 -6.14 22.48
N ASP A 53 -12.50 -7.19 22.61
CA ASP A 53 -12.19 -8.30 23.50
C ASP A 53 -10.88 -8.97 23.04
N PRO A 54 -9.80 -8.94 23.85
CA PRO A 54 -8.52 -9.52 23.46
C PRO A 54 -8.62 -11.03 23.21
N ALA A 55 -9.55 -11.74 23.87
CA ALA A 55 -9.75 -13.16 23.64
C ALA A 55 -10.35 -13.43 22.23
N ALA A 56 -11.29 -12.60 21.80
CA ALA A 56 -11.86 -12.67 20.45
C ALA A 56 -10.82 -12.32 19.39
N GLU A 57 -9.96 -11.33 19.64
CA GLU A 57 -8.86 -10.95 18.74
C GLU A 57 -7.82 -12.09 18.62
N GLN A 58 -7.42 -12.69 19.74
CA GLN A 58 -6.52 -13.86 19.75
C GLN A 58 -7.12 -15.06 19.00
N ALA A 59 -8.40 -15.37 19.23
CA ALA A 59 -9.08 -16.48 18.58
C ALA A 59 -9.17 -16.29 17.06
N TRP A 60 -9.49 -15.07 16.61
CA TRP A 60 -9.48 -14.73 15.20
C TRP A 60 -8.07 -14.88 14.59
N HIS A 61 -7.03 -14.40 15.28
CA HIS A 61 -5.66 -14.54 14.81
C HIS A 61 -5.23 -15.99 14.65
N GLN A 62 -5.54 -16.85 15.64
CA GLN A 62 -5.20 -18.27 15.56
C GLN A 62 -5.90 -18.97 14.38
N LEU A 63 -7.15 -18.63 14.12
CA LEU A 63 -7.96 -19.30 13.12
C LEU A 63 -7.67 -18.80 11.69
N HIS A 64 -7.40 -17.51 11.53
CA HIS A 64 -7.44 -16.86 10.21
C HIS A 64 -6.14 -16.18 9.79
N ALA A 65 -5.26 -15.79 10.73
CA ALA A 65 -4.03 -15.08 10.38
C ALA A 65 -3.09 -15.88 9.44
N PRO A 66 -2.91 -17.21 9.60
CA PRO A 66 -2.05 -17.97 8.69
C PRO A 66 -2.52 -17.94 7.25
N GLU A 67 -3.84 -18.09 7.05
CA GLU A 67 -4.44 -18.09 5.71
C GLU A 67 -4.37 -16.70 5.07
N LEU A 68 -4.72 -15.65 5.84
CA LEU A 68 -4.64 -14.27 5.39
C LEU A 68 -3.19 -13.88 5.01
N GLU A 69 -2.20 -14.24 5.83
CA GLU A 69 -0.80 -13.91 5.56
C GLU A 69 -0.25 -14.68 4.35
N ALA A 70 -0.65 -15.94 4.18
CA ALA A 70 -0.31 -16.73 3.00
C ALA A 70 -0.86 -16.06 1.72
N TRP A 71 -2.13 -15.63 1.74
CA TRP A 71 -2.74 -14.91 0.62
C TRP A 71 -2.03 -13.58 0.35
N LEU A 72 -1.82 -12.76 1.38
CA LEU A 72 -1.15 -11.47 1.25
C LEU A 72 0.28 -11.59 0.70
N SER A 73 1.02 -12.59 1.16
CA SER A 73 2.39 -12.86 0.71
C SER A 73 2.42 -13.34 -0.73
N ALA A 74 1.55 -14.27 -1.12
CA ALA A 74 1.42 -14.72 -2.51
C ALA A 74 1.06 -13.55 -3.44
N HIS A 75 0.11 -12.71 -3.02
CA HIS A 75 -0.33 -11.55 -3.77
C HIS A 75 0.78 -10.50 -3.92
N GLU A 76 1.54 -10.21 -2.85
CA GLU A 76 2.69 -9.29 -2.91
C GLU A 76 3.79 -9.80 -3.83
N GLN A 77 4.17 -11.08 -3.73
CA GLN A 77 5.18 -11.67 -4.63
C GLN A 77 4.76 -11.59 -6.09
N LEU A 78 3.47 -11.82 -6.36
CA LEU A 78 2.92 -11.70 -7.70
C LEU A 78 3.00 -10.26 -8.18
N LEU A 79 2.51 -9.29 -7.40
CA LEU A 79 2.52 -7.87 -7.78
C LEU A 79 3.94 -7.30 -7.91
N ASP A 80 4.88 -7.73 -7.09
CA ASP A 80 6.28 -7.31 -7.17
C ASP A 80 6.93 -7.83 -8.46
N ARG A 81 6.72 -9.11 -8.80
CA ARG A 81 7.16 -9.67 -10.09
C ARG A 81 6.52 -8.91 -11.25
N ALA A 82 5.21 -8.67 -11.16
CA ALA A 82 4.47 -7.93 -12.16
C ALA A 82 4.99 -6.51 -12.35
N SER A 83 5.31 -5.82 -11.26
CA SER A 83 5.88 -4.48 -11.31
C SER A 83 7.29 -4.46 -11.89
N ALA A 84 8.09 -5.52 -11.70
CA ALA A 84 9.43 -5.62 -12.27
C ALA A 84 9.38 -5.77 -13.81
N ASP A 85 8.43 -6.54 -14.30
CA ASP A 85 8.27 -6.83 -15.74
C ASP A 85 7.34 -5.82 -16.45
N GLY A 86 6.93 -4.75 -15.77
CA GLY A 86 6.07 -3.71 -16.35
C GLY A 86 4.63 -4.16 -16.61
N PHE A 87 4.16 -5.20 -15.91
CA PHE A 87 2.81 -5.78 -15.95
C PHE A 87 2.39 -6.43 -17.29
N SER A 88 3.32 -6.61 -18.24
CA SER A 88 3.00 -7.09 -19.59
C SER A 88 2.64 -8.58 -19.69
N ASP A 89 3.09 -9.44 -18.76
CA ASP A 89 2.98 -10.91 -18.87
C ASP A 89 2.14 -11.57 -17.76
N VAL A 90 1.35 -10.78 -17.02
CA VAL A 90 0.82 -11.19 -15.70
C VAL A 90 -0.68 -11.51 -15.73
N HIS A 91 -1.34 -11.30 -16.86
CA HIS A 91 -2.79 -11.43 -16.98
C HIS A 91 -3.31 -12.80 -16.50
N ALA A 92 -2.70 -13.89 -16.98
CA ALA A 92 -3.12 -15.26 -16.64
C ALA A 92 -2.78 -15.67 -15.20
N ALA A 93 -1.64 -15.21 -14.67
CA ALA A 93 -1.25 -15.46 -13.29
C ALA A 93 -2.14 -14.68 -12.28
N LEU A 94 -2.62 -13.51 -12.69
CA LEU A 94 -3.47 -12.65 -11.88
C LEU A 94 -4.89 -13.18 -11.76
N GLU A 95 -5.54 -13.51 -12.88
CA GLU A 95 -6.92 -14.01 -12.91
C GLU A 95 -7.09 -15.30 -12.11
N SER A 96 -6.09 -16.19 -12.14
CA SER A 96 -6.11 -17.46 -11.41
C SER A 96 -5.95 -17.32 -9.89
N SER A 97 -5.19 -16.31 -9.43
CA SER A 97 -4.94 -16.08 -8.00
C SER A 97 -6.09 -15.39 -7.25
N ASP A 98 -6.86 -14.55 -7.94
CA ASP A 98 -7.89 -13.72 -7.29
C ASP A 98 -9.23 -14.47 -7.17
N HIS A 99 -9.66 -15.20 -8.19
CA HIS A 99 -10.99 -15.83 -8.20
C HIS A 99 -11.17 -16.98 -7.22
N ALA A 100 -10.14 -17.79 -6.96
CA ALA A 100 -10.27 -18.95 -6.08
C ALA A 100 -10.27 -18.58 -4.59
N ALA A 101 -9.61 -17.47 -4.21
CA ALA A 101 -9.39 -17.10 -2.80
C ALA A 101 -10.17 -15.85 -2.35
N ALA A 102 -10.63 -14.99 -3.27
CA ALA A 102 -11.22 -13.70 -2.93
C ALA A 102 -12.43 -13.79 -1.98
N GLY A 103 -13.34 -14.74 -2.20
CA GLY A 103 -14.56 -14.87 -1.37
C GLY A 103 -14.28 -15.34 0.06
N GLN A 104 -13.29 -16.24 0.23
CA GLN A 104 -12.89 -16.73 1.55
C GLN A 104 -12.17 -15.64 2.36
N ILE A 105 -11.29 -14.89 1.70
CA ILE A 105 -10.55 -13.80 2.33
C ILE A 105 -11.47 -12.63 2.73
N ASP A 106 -12.49 -12.32 1.93
CA ASP A 106 -13.51 -11.33 2.33
C ASP A 106 -14.24 -11.74 3.60
N ALA A 107 -14.61 -13.02 3.72
CA ALA A 107 -15.27 -13.54 4.92
C ALA A 107 -14.36 -13.47 6.15
N ILE A 108 -13.08 -13.81 5.99
CA ILE A 108 -12.06 -13.71 7.04
C ILE A 108 -11.93 -12.27 7.53
N VAL A 109 -11.81 -11.31 6.61
CA VAL A 109 -11.69 -9.89 6.97
C VAL A 109 -12.98 -9.36 7.61
N ALA A 110 -14.15 -9.72 7.09
CA ALA A 110 -15.44 -9.33 7.65
C ALA A 110 -15.63 -9.80 9.09
N ALA A 111 -15.12 -11.00 9.41
CA ALA A 111 -15.16 -11.61 10.73
C ALA A 111 -14.18 -10.99 11.75
N HIS A 112 -13.29 -10.08 11.33
CA HIS A 112 -12.32 -9.47 12.25
C HIS A 112 -13.04 -8.69 13.36
N PRO A 113 -12.74 -8.98 14.65
CA PRO A 113 -13.48 -8.40 15.77
C PRO A 113 -13.21 -6.89 15.95
N ASN A 114 -11.99 -6.45 15.67
CA ASN A 114 -11.62 -5.03 15.69
C ASN A 114 -12.09 -4.31 14.39
N PRO A 115 -13.00 -3.33 14.47
CA PRO A 115 -13.56 -2.66 13.30
C PRO A 115 -12.54 -1.78 12.56
N LEU A 116 -11.55 -1.22 13.26
CA LEU A 116 -10.48 -0.44 12.63
C LEU A 116 -9.61 -1.36 11.77
N ARG A 117 -9.17 -2.49 12.34
CA ARG A 117 -8.39 -3.51 11.60
C ARG A 117 -9.16 -4.07 10.42
N ARG A 118 -10.45 -4.33 10.59
CA ARG A 118 -11.32 -4.76 9.50
C ARG A 118 -11.33 -3.74 8.36
N ALA A 119 -11.42 -2.44 8.66
CA ALA A 119 -11.40 -1.39 7.65
C ALA A 119 -10.04 -1.31 6.93
N GLU A 120 -8.92 -1.43 7.66
CA GLU A 120 -7.57 -1.47 7.09
C GLU A 120 -7.38 -2.65 6.14
N LEU A 121 -7.76 -3.86 6.59
CA LEU A 121 -7.70 -5.08 5.79
C LEU A 121 -8.63 -4.98 4.56
N SER A 122 -9.83 -4.42 4.72
CA SER A 122 -10.76 -4.22 3.59
C SER A 122 -10.18 -3.25 2.55
N ALA A 123 -9.53 -2.17 3.00
CA ALA A 123 -8.87 -1.22 2.10
C ALA A 123 -7.68 -1.85 1.36
N LEU A 124 -6.91 -2.70 2.07
CA LEU A 124 -5.82 -3.48 1.48
C LEU A 124 -6.33 -4.42 0.37
N LEU A 125 -7.40 -5.18 0.63
CA LEU A 125 -8.03 -6.05 -0.37
C LEU A 125 -8.58 -5.26 -1.57
N ALA A 126 -9.19 -4.09 -1.32
CA ALA A 126 -9.68 -3.24 -2.39
C ALA A 126 -8.56 -2.71 -3.28
N ALA A 127 -7.41 -2.31 -2.70
CA ALA A 127 -6.24 -1.86 -3.45
C ALA A 127 -5.60 -2.99 -4.28
N ALA A 128 -5.51 -4.20 -3.69
CA ALA A 128 -5.09 -5.42 -4.38
C ALA A 128 -5.95 -5.67 -5.64
N ARG A 129 -7.28 -5.78 -5.47
CA ARG A 129 -8.24 -6.00 -6.56
C ARG A 129 -8.21 -4.89 -7.61
N SER A 130 -8.11 -3.64 -7.18
CA SER A 130 -8.02 -2.48 -8.09
C SER A 130 -6.74 -2.52 -8.94
N THR A 131 -5.65 -3.06 -8.40
CA THR A 131 -4.43 -3.32 -9.16
C THR A 131 -4.69 -4.34 -10.25
N LEU A 132 -5.30 -5.48 -9.90
CA LEU A 132 -5.57 -6.54 -10.88
C LEU A 132 -6.54 -6.09 -11.97
N ALA A 133 -7.62 -5.40 -11.58
CA ALA A 133 -8.60 -4.87 -12.53
C ALA A 133 -7.94 -3.89 -13.54
N ALA A 134 -7.00 -3.06 -13.07
CA ALA A 134 -6.26 -2.16 -13.96
C ALA A 134 -5.30 -2.92 -14.88
N VAL A 135 -4.66 -4.01 -14.42
CA VAL A 135 -3.87 -4.91 -15.29
C VAL A 135 -4.77 -5.61 -16.32
N GLY A 136 -5.96 -6.04 -15.90
CA GLY A 136 -7.05 -6.56 -16.73
C GLY A 136 -7.43 -5.62 -17.88
N GLN A 137 -7.37 -4.31 -17.63
CA GLN A 137 -7.66 -3.26 -18.61
C GLN A 137 -6.44 -2.79 -19.39
N SER A 138 -5.27 -3.41 -19.17
CA SER A 138 -3.97 -2.97 -19.70
C SER A 138 -3.61 -1.52 -19.32
N ASP A 139 -4.19 -0.97 -18.25
CA ASP A 139 -3.87 0.36 -17.70
C ASP A 139 -2.75 0.22 -16.65
N TYR A 140 -1.53 0.03 -17.14
CA TYR A 140 -0.36 -0.25 -16.29
C TYR A 140 0.04 0.93 -15.41
N ALA A 141 -0.26 2.16 -15.83
CA ALA A 141 -0.01 3.35 -15.02
C ALA A 141 -0.91 3.36 -13.77
N ARG A 142 -2.20 3.03 -13.96
CA ARG A 142 -3.17 2.88 -12.88
C ARG A 142 -2.89 1.66 -12.02
N ALA A 143 -2.51 0.53 -12.62
CA ALA A 143 -2.09 -0.67 -11.88
C ALA A 143 -0.92 -0.36 -10.94
N ARG A 144 0.11 0.32 -11.45
CA ARG A 144 1.26 0.74 -10.63
C ARG A 144 0.85 1.68 -9.50
N HIS A 145 -0.10 2.58 -9.73
CA HIS A 145 -0.61 3.45 -8.68
C HIS A 145 -1.28 2.65 -7.56
N HIS A 146 -2.19 1.73 -7.90
CA HIS A 146 -2.89 0.90 -6.92
C HIS A 146 -1.95 -0.06 -6.19
N HIS A 147 -0.91 -0.58 -6.86
CA HIS A 147 0.11 -1.39 -6.22
C HIS A 147 0.88 -0.61 -5.14
N LEU A 148 1.20 0.67 -5.38
CA LEU A 148 1.82 1.53 -4.35
C LEU A 148 0.87 1.75 -3.16
N VAL A 149 -0.41 1.97 -3.42
CA VAL A 149 -1.43 2.11 -2.36
C VAL A 149 -1.54 0.81 -1.56
N TYR A 150 -1.54 -0.35 -2.22
CA TYR A 150 -1.50 -1.65 -1.55
C TYR A 150 -0.29 -1.78 -0.62
N ARG A 151 0.91 -1.39 -1.07
CA ARG A 151 2.12 -1.41 -0.23
C ARG A 151 2.02 -0.50 0.98
N ASP A 152 1.48 0.71 0.82
CA ASP A 152 1.27 1.64 1.93
C ASP A 152 0.34 1.02 2.99
N TYR A 153 -0.78 0.39 2.58
CA TYR A 153 -1.67 -0.32 3.51
C TYR A 153 -1.03 -1.56 4.14
N ARG A 154 -0.22 -2.32 3.40
CA ARG A 154 0.50 -3.49 3.94
C ARG A 154 1.46 -3.06 5.05
N GLU A 155 2.14 -1.93 4.88
CA GLU A 155 3.02 -1.36 5.90
C GLU A 155 2.24 -0.91 7.14
N ILE A 156 1.08 -0.27 6.98
CA ILE A 156 0.18 0.07 8.10
C ILE A 156 -0.21 -1.20 8.88
N CYS A 157 -0.68 -2.24 8.18
CA CYS A 157 -1.09 -3.50 8.80
C CYS A 157 0.08 -4.14 9.59
N ARG A 158 1.29 -4.15 9.02
CA ARG A 158 2.51 -4.67 9.68
C ARG A 158 2.88 -3.89 10.94
N ARG A 159 2.88 -2.54 10.87
CA ARG A 159 3.20 -1.69 12.04
C ARG A 159 2.23 -1.94 13.18
N HIS A 160 0.95 -2.00 12.87
CA HIS A 160 -0.06 -2.24 13.89
C HIS A 160 -0.01 -3.68 14.43
N ALA A 161 0.40 -4.68 13.64
CA ALA A 161 0.66 -6.03 14.15
C ALA A 161 1.83 -6.06 15.15
N ALA A 162 2.90 -5.30 14.89
CA ALA A 162 4.05 -5.21 15.80
C ALA A 162 3.69 -4.57 17.16
N THR A 163 2.90 -3.49 17.15
CA THR A 163 2.47 -2.83 18.40
C THR A 163 1.59 -3.71 19.29
N ALA A 164 0.86 -4.65 18.71
CA ALA A 164 0.06 -5.62 19.47
C ALA A 164 0.94 -6.68 20.16
N SER A 165 2.05 -7.08 19.53
CA SER A 165 3.01 -8.03 20.10
C SER A 165 3.76 -7.42 21.29
N ASP A 166 4.22 -6.17 21.18
CA ASP A 166 4.96 -5.49 22.25
C ASP A 166 4.09 -5.22 23.49
N SER A 167 2.78 -5.07 23.31
CA SER A 167 1.83 -4.83 24.40
C SER A 167 1.45 -6.11 25.16
N ALA A 168 1.75 -7.30 24.62
CA ALA A 168 1.45 -8.58 25.25
C ALA A 168 2.61 -9.12 26.12
N GLU A 169 3.81 -8.54 26.00
CA GLU A 169 5.01 -8.94 26.76
C GLU A 169 5.34 -8.02 27.96
N SER A 170 4.56 -6.96 28.22
CA SER A 170 4.67 -6.08 29.41
C SER A 170 3.57 -6.34 30.42
#